data_AF-N8Y0S6-F1
#
_entry.id   AF-N8Y0S6-F1
#
_cell.length_a   1.000
_cell.length_b   1.000
_cell.length_c   1.000
_cell.angle_alpha   90.00
_cell.angle_beta   90.00
_cell.angle_gamma   90.00
#
_symmetry.space_group_name_H-M   'P 1'
#
loop_
_entity.id
_entity.type
_entity.pdbx_description
1 polymer ?
#
loop_
_entity_poly.entity_id
_entity_poly.type
_entity_poly.pdbx_seq_one_letter_code
_entity_poly.pdbx_strand_id
1 'polypeptide(L)' 'MAGLTDKQQRFVDEYLIDLNATQAYIRAGFSAKLANTNAVKLLQNTTIAKAIAEAQAKREDSPIYWAAIVDKC' A
#
# COMPACT_ATOMS: atom_id res chain seq x y z
N MET A 1 10.97 -9.20 14.58
CA MET A 1 10.76 -8.57 13.26
C MET A 1 10.40 -7.13 13.51
N ALA A 2 11.10 -6.15 12.92
CA ALA A 2 10.75 -4.74 13.07
C ALA A 2 9.36 -4.54 12.42
N GLY A 3 8.31 -4.60 13.24
CA GLY A 3 6.93 -4.50 12.79
C GLY A 3 6.65 -3.09 12.29
N LEU A 4 5.80 -2.97 11.27
CA LEU A 4 5.26 -1.67 10.89
C LEU A 4 4.56 -1.07 12.12
N THR A 5 4.77 0.23 12.34
CA THR A 5 3.96 0.96 13.32
C THR A 5 2.50 0.98 12.87
N ASP A 6 1.56 1.07 13.81
CA ASP A 6 0.12 1.09 13.50
C ASP A 6 -0.25 2.15 12.44
N LYS A 7 0.41 3.31 12.47
CA LYS A 7 0.20 4.38 11.48
C LYS A 7 0.75 4.02 10.10
N GLN A 8 1.89 3.35 10.03
CA GLN A 8 2.44 2.87 8.75
C GLN A 8 1.57 1.75 8.17
N GLN A 9 1.04 0.87 9.00
CA GLN A 9 0.11 -0.17 8.55
C GLN A 9 -1.16 0.47 7.96
N ARG A 10 -1.78 1.41 8.68
CA ARG A 10 -2.94 2.18 8.17
C ARG A 10 -2.63 2.91 6.87
N PHE A 11 -1.43 3.47 6.73
CA PHE A 11 -1.00 4.10 5.48
C PHE A 11 -0.99 3.11 4.32
N VAL A 12 -0.45 1.89 4.53
CA VAL A 12 -0.43 0.84 3.50
C VAL A 12 -1.85 0.45 3.12
N ASP A 13 -2.72 0.22 4.11
CA ASP A 13 -4.10 -0.20 3.89
C ASP A 13 -4.89 0.86 3.09
N GLU A 14 -4.78 2.13 3.48
CA GLU A 14 -5.43 3.26 2.79
C GLU A 14 -4.85 3.49 1.40
N TYR A 15 -3.52 3.40 1.25
CA TYR A 15 -2.87 3.58 -0.06
C TYR A 15 -3.33 2.52 -1.06
N LEU A 16 -3.60 1.29 -0.62
CA LEU A 16 -4.10 0.24 -1.49
C LEU A 16 -5.57 0.42 -1.89
N ILE A 17 -6.31 1.36 -1.30
CA ILE A 17 -7.70 1.67 -1.68
C ILE A 17 -7.72 2.62 -2.88
N ASP A 18 -7.00 3.73 -2.80
CA ASP A 18 -7.09 4.83 -3.77
C ASP A 18 -5.79 5.12 -4.55
N LEU A 19 -4.69 4.42 -4.23
CA LEU A 19 -3.35 4.64 -4.77
C LEU A 19 -2.87 6.09 -4.63
N ASN A 20 -3.43 6.82 -3.66
CA ASN A 20 -3.11 8.22 -3.41
C ASN A 20 -2.31 8.38 -2.12
N ALA A 21 -0.99 8.49 -2.26
CA ALA A 21 -0.06 8.58 -1.14
C ALA A 21 -0.38 9.75 -0.20
N THR A 22 -0.71 10.92 -0.75
CA THR A 22 -0.98 12.12 0.05
C THR A 22 -2.24 11.96 0.88
N GLN A 23 -3.32 11.42 0.29
CA GLN A 23 -4.58 11.19 1.00
C GLN A 23 -4.47 10.05 2.02
N ALA A 24 -3.82 8.94 1.64
CA ALA A 24 -3.54 7.83 2.55
C ALA A 24 -2.74 8.29 3.78
N TYR A 25 -1.76 9.18 3.60
CA TYR A 25 -0.98 9.76 4.71
C TYR A 25 -1.83 10.58 5.68
N ILE A 26 -2.79 11.36 5.16
CA ILE A 26 -3.72 12.14 5.98
C ILE A 26 -4.68 11.22 6.73
N ARG A 27 -5.27 10.22 6.06
CA ARG A 27 -6.20 9.26 6.66
C ARG A 27 -5.54 8.36 7.71
N ALA A 28 -4.28 8.00 7.51
CA ALA A 28 -3.47 7.28 8.49
C ALA A 28 -3.18 8.08 9.77
N GLY A 29 -3.55 9.37 9.83
CA GLY A 29 -3.43 10.21 11.02
C GLY A 29 -2.05 10.86 11.19
N PHE A 30 -1.38 11.16 10.07
CA PHE A 30 -0.19 12.00 10.05
C PHE A 30 -0.52 13.48 9.75
N SER A 31 0.48 14.36 9.88
CA SER A 31 0.31 15.80 9.66
C SER A 31 0.07 16.12 8.19
N ALA A 32 -1.09 16.69 7.89
CA ALA A 32 -1.47 17.10 6.54
C ALA A 32 -0.50 18.13 5.92
N LYS A 33 0.14 18.96 6.75
CA LYS A 33 1.08 20.00 6.30
C LYS A 33 2.28 19.43 5.53
N LEU A 34 2.70 18.22 5.87
CA LEU A 34 3.86 17.55 5.26
C LEU A 34 3.46 16.35 4.40
N ALA A 35 2.17 16.15 4.13
CA ALA A 35 1.69 14.98 3.43
C ALA A 35 2.35 14.83 2.04
N ASN A 36 2.49 15.92 1.28
CA ASN A 36 3.07 15.85 -0.06
C ASN A 36 4.53 15.38 -0.06
N THR A 37 5.37 15.89 0.86
CA THR A 37 6.79 15.55 0.89
C THR A 37 7.07 14.25 1.65
N ASN A 38 6.38 14.02 2.77
CA ASN A 38 6.63 12.84 3.60
C ASN A 38 5.92 11.58 3.10
N ALA A 39 4.78 11.68 2.40
CA ALA A 39 4.15 10.49 1.82
C ALA A 39 5.03 9.83 0.76
N VAL A 40 5.70 10.62 -0.09
CA VAL A 40 6.66 10.11 -1.08
C VAL A 40 7.85 9.44 -0.41
N LYS A 41 8.40 10.05 0.65
CA LYS A 41 9.46 9.42 1.46
C LYS A 41 9.00 8.10 2.10
N LEU A 42 7.73 8.02 2.51
CA LEU A 42 7.15 6.82 3.09
C LEU A 42 7.08 5.69 2.06
N LEU A 43 6.71 6.00 0.81
CA LEU A 43 6.73 5.03 -0.29
C LEU A 43 8.14 4.56 -0.65
N GLN A 44 9.14 5.44 -0.55
CA GLN A 44 10.55 5.08 -0.78
C GLN A 44 11.15 4.22 0.33
N ASN A 45 10.48 4.11 1.49
CA ASN A 45 10.94 3.28 2.58
C ASN A 45 10.80 1.80 2.21
N THR A 46 11.91 1.06 2.25
CA THR A 46 11.97 -0.34 1.83
C THR A 46 11.05 -1.26 2.64
N THR A 47 10.80 -0.96 3.92
CA THR A 47 9.88 -1.73 4.78
C THR A 47 8.44 -1.57 4.31
N ILE A 48 8.05 -0.35 3.92
CA ILE A 48 6.69 -0.03 3.49
C ILE A 48 6.45 -0.51 2.06
N ALA A 49 7.43 -0.33 1.17
CA ALA A 49 7.40 -0.87 -0.18
C ALA A 49 7.21 -2.41 -0.16
N LYS A 50 7.90 -3.12 0.74
CA LYS A 50 7.69 -4.56 0.94
C LYS A 50 6.28 -4.89 1.44
N ALA A 51 5.78 -4.15 2.43
CA ALA A 51 4.42 -4.37 2.94
C ALA A 51 3.34 -4.14 1.87
N ILE A 52 3.52 -3.13 1.01
CA ILE A 52 2.65 -2.88 -0.16
C ILE A 52 2.73 -4.06 -1.12
N ALA A 53 3.93 -4.52 -1.49
CA ALA A 53 4.12 -5.64 -2.40
C ALA A 53 3.51 -6.94 -1.85
N GLU A 54 3.69 -7.24 -0.55
CA GLU A 54 3.07 -8.39 0.10
C GLU A 54 1.54 -8.29 0.13
N ALA A 55 1.00 -7.10 0.38
CA ALA A 55 -0.43 -6.88 0.39
C ALA A 55 -1.05 -6.93 -1.02
N GLN A 56 -0.31 -6.49 -2.06
CA GLN A 56 -0.69 -6.65 -3.46
C GLN A 56 -0.66 -8.13 -3.88
N ALA A 57 0.39 -8.87 -3.54
CA ALA A 57 0.48 -10.30 -3.80
C ALA A 57 -0.68 -11.08 -3.15
N LYS A 58 -1.04 -10.73 -1.90
CA LYS A 58 -2.22 -11.30 -1.23
C LYS A 58 -3.54 -11.01 -1.95
N ARG A 59 -3.64 -9.89 -2.68
CA ARG A 59 -4.82 -9.54 -3.50
C ARG A 59 -4.79 -10.24 -4.86
N GLU A 60 -3.61 -10.38 -5.48
CA GLU A 60 -3.41 -11.08 -6.75
C GLU A 60 -3.65 -12.59 -6.65
N ASP A 61 -3.43 -13.20 -5.47
CA ASP A 61 -3.90 -14.56 -5.15
C ASP A 61 -5.43 -14.71 -5.17
N SER A 62 -6.19 -13.64 -5.43
CA SER A 62 -7.57 -13.72 -5.89
C SER A 62 -7.57 -13.70 -7.43
N PRO A 63 -7.68 -14.85 -8.11
CA PRO A 63 -7.59 -14.92 -9.56
C PRO A 63 -8.95 -14.53 -10.16
N ILE A 64 -9.39 -13.29 -9.97
CA ILE A 64 -10.67 -12.84 -10.53
C ILE A 64 -10.57 -12.54 -12.03
N TYR A 65 -9.35 -12.60 -12.62
CA TYR A 65 -9.18 -12.33 -14.06
C TYR A 65 -8.10 -13.17 -14.77
N TRP A 66 -7.09 -13.72 -14.09
CA TRP A 66 -6.02 -14.47 -14.77
C TRP A 66 -6.36 -15.93 -15.10
N ALA A 67 -7.17 -16.60 -14.27
CA ALA A 67 -7.61 -17.98 -14.55
C ALA A 67 -8.51 -18.07 -15.80
N ALA A 68 -9.26 -17.01 -16.14
CA ALA A 68 -10.19 -17.02 -17.26
C ALA A 68 -9.52 -16.86 -18.64
N ILE A 69 -8.27 -16.40 -18.70
CA ILE A 69 -7.54 -16.16 -19.96
C ILE A 69 -6.53 -17.27 -20.25
N VAL A 70 -5.97 -17.92 -19.24
CA VAL A 70 -4.91 -18.94 -19.43
C VAL A 70 -5.47 -20.34 -19.73
N ASP A 71 -6.73 -20.64 -19.40
CA ASP A 71 -7.36 -21.95 -19.60
C ASP A 71 -8.01 -22.13 -21.00
N LYS A 72 -7.65 -21.26 -21.96
CA LYS A 72 -8.18 -21.26 -23.33
C LYS A 72 -7.13 -21.50 -24.43
N CYS A 73 -5.94 -21.98 -24.04
CA CYS A 73 -4.94 -22.52 -24.96
C CYS A 73 -4.64 -23.99 -24.65
#